data_AF-A0A2I0TLV5-F1
#
_entry.id   AF-A0A2I0TLV5-F1
#
_cell.length_a   1.000
_cell.length_b   1.000
_cell.length_c   1.000
_cell.angle_alpha   90.00
_cell.angle_beta   90.00
_cell.angle_gamma   90.00
#
_symmetry.space_group_name_H-M   'P 1'
#
loop_
_entity.id
_entity.type
_entity.pdbx_description
1 polymer ?
#
loop_
_entity_poly.entity_id
_entity_poly.type
_entity_poly.pdbx_seq_one_letter_code
_entity_poly.pdbx_strand_id
1 'polypeptide(L)'
;MALSKGLRLLWKQEPGPSALLEARSRQDCLLLEAGTVAALTPEEKDAIKGQYEKLMDAFGCLGELQLKCGNARLHFLVLVTGCTSVGKILDAEVYKITATDFCPLQEETKEEERVTALKKILNSGMFYFSLPNAGSNFDLTVRAQKQGDNHYESGNSFFWNQLLHVPFKHYQVNCSDWLLKVICGVVDIRTVYASHKKAKACLISRISCERAGARFHIRGVNDDGHVSNFVETEQTIYLDDDVSSFVQIRGSVPLFWEQPGLQILLAQLESLGLNSKSIIERFVESYKVMWTLNGHNLSRVFTGSRALEGKHKVGKLKDGARSVSRTIQSNFFDAVKQEAIELLLMGDFFSEEYADKGKMLMDHTALLGPG
;
A
#
# COMPACT_ATOMS: atom_id res chain seq x y z
N MET A 1 -10.94 -2.65 -22.11
CA MET A 1 -10.08 -1.66 -22.80
C MET A 1 -8.82 -1.53 -21.98
N ALA A 2 -7.65 -1.33 -22.61
CA ALA A 2 -6.45 -0.99 -21.84
C ALA A 2 -6.69 0.37 -21.16
N LEU A 3 -6.36 0.47 -19.86
CA LEU A 3 -6.41 1.75 -19.18
C LEU A 3 -5.51 2.73 -19.92
N SER A 4 -6.02 3.91 -20.25
CA SER A 4 -5.18 5.00 -20.71
C SER A 4 -4.68 5.79 -19.51
N LYS A 5 -3.47 6.36 -19.61
CA LYS A 5 -2.96 7.31 -18.62
C LYS A 5 -3.87 8.55 -18.60
N GLY A 6 -4.75 8.61 -17.60
CA GLY A 6 -5.80 9.62 -17.46
C GLY A 6 -5.34 10.89 -16.75
N LEU A 7 -4.22 10.84 -16.03
CA LEU A 7 -3.64 11.99 -15.36
C LEU A 7 -2.42 12.52 -16.11
N ARG A 8 -2.24 13.84 -16.06
CA ARG A 8 -1.08 14.55 -16.59
C ARG A 8 -0.53 15.49 -15.52
N LEU A 9 0.78 15.38 -15.27
CA LEU A 9 1.50 16.28 -14.40
C LEU A 9 2.26 17.29 -15.25
N LEU A 10 1.98 18.57 -15.01
CA LEU A 10 2.72 19.69 -15.57
C LEU A 10 3.58 20.34 -14.46
N TRP A 11 4.71 20.91 -14.82
CA TRP A 11 5.69 21.46 -13.91
C TRP A 11 6.15 22.84 -14.36
N LYS A 12 6.39 23.72 -13.38
CA LYS A 12 6.96 25.05 -13.59
C LYS A 12 8.02 25.28 -12.51
N GLN A 13 9.19 25.78 -12.92
CA GLN A 13 10.34 25.95 -12.04
C GLN A 13 10.45 27.37 -11.45
N GLU A 14 10.28 28.42 -12.26
CA GLU A 14 10.40 29.83 -11.82
C GLU A 14 9.05 30.57 -11.89
N PRO A 15 8.69 31.46 -10.94
CA PRO A 15 9.52 32.01 -9.86
C PRO A 15 9.61 31.13 -8.61
N GLY A 16 8.89 30.00 -8.60
CA GLY A 16 8.97 28.96 -7.57
C GLY A 16 8.43 27.63 -8.11
N PRO A 17 8.88 26.50 -7.55
CA PRO A 17 8.48 25.18 -8.01
C PRO A 17 6.99 24.96 -7.75
N SER A 18 6.25 24.69 -8.82
CA SER A 18 4.82 24.44 -8.78
C SER A 18 4.44 23.36 -9.79
N ALA A 19 3.41 22.58 -9.45
CA ALA A 19 2.91 21.52 -10.30
C ALA A 19 1.41 21.67 -10.55
N LEU A 20 0.97 21.35 -11.78
CA LEU A 20 -0.44 21.20 -12.10
C LEU A 20 -0.76 19.73 -12.37
N LEU A 21 -1.74 19.18 -11.64
CA LEU A 21 -2.27 17.86 -11.90
C LEU A 21 -3.60 18.00 -12.68
N GLU A 22 -3.60 17.54 -13.93
CA GLU A 22 -4.78 17.52 -14.79
C GLU A 22 -5.34 16.11 -14.93
N ALA A 23 -6.67 15.98 -14.92
CA ALA A 23 -7.36 14.75 -15.31
C ALA A 23 -8.00 14.93 -16.68
N ARG A 24 -7.78 13.99 -17.61
CA ARG A 24 -8.34 14.05 -18.98
C ARG A 24 -9.86 14.04 -19.04
N SER A 25 -10.50 13.47 -18.01
CA SER A 25 -11.95 13.41 -17.88
C SER A 25 -12.55 14.68 -17.30
N ARG A 26 -11.74 15.68 -16.92
CA ARG A 26 -12.18 16.87 -16.21
C ARG A 26 -11.60 18.15 -16.79
N GLN A 27 -12.26 19.27 -16.51
CA GLN A 27 -11.81 20.59 -16.96
C GLN A 27 -11.01 21.33 -15.88
N ASP A 28 -11.33 21.11 -14.60
CA ASP A 28 -10.56 21.61 -13.45
C ASP A 28 -9.17 20.95 -13.36
N CYS A 29 -8.31 21.52 -12.53
CA CYS A 29 -7.01 20.94 -12.19
C CYS A 29 -6.65 21.22 -10.72
N LEU A 30 -5.66 20.50 -10.22
CA LEU A 30 -5.07 20.81 -8.92
C LEU A 30 -3.74 21.53 -9.11
N LEU A 31 -3.57 22.65 -8.43
CA LEU A 31 -2.29 23.34 -8.25
C LEU A 31 -1.64 22.86 -6.97
N LEU A 32 -0.39 22.40 -7.07
CA LEU A 32 0.46 22.04 -5.95
C LEU A 32 1.63 23.02 -5.90
N GLU A 33 1.68 23.86 -4.88
CA GLU A 33 2.70 24.90 -4.74
C GLU A 33 3.02 25.12 -3.26
N ALA A 34 4.31 25.16 -2.91
CA ALA A 34 4.80 25.45 -1.55
C ALA A 34 4.13 24.62 -0.42
N GLY A 35 3.84 23.33 -0.68
CA GLY A 35 3.19 22.43 0.30
C GLY A 35 1.68 22.68 0.48
N THR A 36 1.08 23.44 -0.43
CA THR A 36 -0.36 23.67 -0.51
C THR A 36 -0.96 23.01 -1.74
N VAL A 37 -2.24 22.63 -1.65
CA VAL A 37 -3.01 22.11 -2.78
C VAL A 37 -4.24 22.98 -2.97
N ALA A 38 -4.48 23.46 -4.19
CA ALA A 38 -5.66 24.24 -4.54
C ALA A 38 -6.36 23.65 -5.77
N ALA A 39 -7.68 23.56 -5.75
CA ALA A 39 -8.46 23.24 -6.93
C ALA A 39 -8.67 24.52 -7.75
N LEU A 40 -8.27 24.50 -9.01
CA LEU A 40 -8.43 25.62 -9.93
C LEU A 40 -9.60 25.39 -10.87
N THR A 41 -10.37 26.45 -11.08
CA THR A 41 -11.42 26.51 -12.11
C THR A 41 -10.80 26.42 -13.51
N PRO A 42 -11.59 26.03 -14.53
CA PRO A 42 -11.11 26.01 -15.92
C PRO A 42 -10.53 27.36 -16.37
N GLU A 43 -11.13 28.47 -15.95
CA GLU A 43 -10.70 29.83 -16.30
C GLU A 43 -9.34 30.18 -15.68
N GLU A 44 -9.15 29.88 -14.38
CA GLU A 44 -7.88 30.10 -13.68
C GLU A 44 -6.76 29.22 -14.27
N LYS A 45 -7.09 27.98 -14.58
CA LYS A 45 -6.18 27.03 -15.23
C LYS A 45 -5.71 27.57 -16.58
N ASP A 46 -6.61 28.00 -17.46
CA ASP A 46 -6.25 28.49 -18.79
C ASP A 46 -5.37 29.76 -18.72
N ALA A 47 -5.53 30.58 -17.68
CA ALA A 47 -4.69 31.76 -17.46
C ALA A 47 -3.23 31.43 -17.13
N ILE A 48 -2.96 30.34 -16.40
CA ILE A 48 -1.61 30.01 -15.93
C ILE A 48 -0.95 28.84 -16.67
N LYS A 49 -1.73 27.95 -17.29
CA LYS A 49 -1.26 26.69 -17.88
C LYS A 49 -0.16 26.87 -18.92
N GLY A 50 -0.18 27.97 -19.68
CA GLY A 50 0.86 28.27 -20.67
C GLY A 50 2.27 28.43 -20.09
N GLN A 51 2.39 28.58 -18.77
CA GLN A 51 3.66 28.71 -18.04
C GLN A 51 4.22 27.36 -17.56
N TYR A 52 3.50 26.25 -17.77
CA TYR A 52 3.87 24.93 -17.28
C TYR A 52 4.23 24.01 -18.44
N GLU A 53 5.28 23.21 -18.24
CA GLU A 53 5.71 22.19 -19.18
C GLU A 53 5.23 20.81 -18.76
N LYS A 54 5.02 19.93 -19.73
CA LYS A 54 4.60 18.56 -19.43
C LYS A 54 5.76 17.76 -18.84
N LEU A 55 5.60 17.31 -17.60
CA LEU A 55 6.57 16.43 -16.95
C LEU A 55 6.29 14.96 -17.28
N MET A 56 5.07 14.47 -17.02
CA MET A 56 4.71 13.07 -17.27
C MET A 56 3.20 12.82 -17.34
N ASP A 57 2.83 11.65 -17.88
CA ASP A 57 1.47 11.11 -17.78
C ASP A 57 1.44 9.90 -16.84
N ALA A 58 0.37 9.77 -16.05
CA ALA A 58 0.16 8.72 -15.05
C ALA A 58 -1.23 8.07 -15.18
N PHE A 59 -1.36 6.85 -14.65
CA PHE A 59 -2.62 6.11 -14.56
C PHE A 59 -3.51 6.59 -13.41
N GLY A 60 -2.90 7.12 -12.35
CA GLY A 60 -3.60 7.69 -11.19
C GLY A 60 -2.62 8.27 -10.17
N CYS A 61 -3.14 8.94 -9.16
CA CYS A 61 -2.38 9.55 -8.08
C CYS A 61 -2.67 8.79 -6.78
N LEU A 62 -1.64 8.48 -5.99
CA LEU A 62 -1.80 7.86 -4.66
C LEU A 62 -1.92 8.91 -3.55
N GLY A 63 -1.54 10.16 -3.83
CA GLY A 63 -1.54 11.27 -2.88
C GLY A 63 -0.16 11.91 -2.74
N GLU A 64 0.06 12.63 -1.65
CA GLU A 64 1.28 13.36 -1.36
C GLU A 64 1.99 12.76 -0.14
N LEU A 65 3.28 12.47 -0.30
CA LEU A 65 4.17 12.06 0.78
C LEU A 65 4.91 13.29 1.31
N GLN A 66 4.88 13.49 2.62
CA GLN A 66 5.62 14.54 3.32
C GLN A 66 6.72 13.90 4.19
N LEU A 67 7.96 14.33 3.99
CA LEU A 67 9.14 13.88 4.74
C LEU A 67 9.78 15.05 5.47
N LYS A 68 10.22 14.85 6.71
CA LYS A 68 11.06 15.77 7.45
C LYS A 68 12.52 15.50 7.10
N CYS A 69 13.22 16.53 6.63
CA CYS A 69 14.66 16.50 6.37
C CYS A 69 15.31 17.69 7.09
N GLY A 70 15.85 17.42 8.28
CA GLY A 70 16.34 18.48 9.17
C GLY A 70 15.20 19.43 9.59
N ASN A 71 15.34 20.71 9.24
CA ASN A 71 14.33 21.74 9.51
C ASN A 71 13.34 21.96 8.34
N ALA A 72 13.55 21.29 7.20
CA ALA A 72 12.70 21.42 6.02
C ALA A 72 11.73 20.24 5.87
N ARG A 73 10.62 20.48 5.19
CA ARG A 73 9.68 19.43 4.76
C ARG A 73 9.81 19.21 3.27
N LEU A 74 10.12 17.98 2.89
CA LEU A 74 10.15 17.53 1.51
C LEU A 74 8.77 16.99 1.14
N HIS A 75 8.27 17.40 -0.01
CA HIS A 75 6.94 17.07 -0.51
C HIS A 75 7.08 16.30 -1.82
N PHE A 76 6.47 15.12 -1.92
CA PHE A 76 6.51 14.27 -3.11
C PHE A 76 5.10 13.88 -3.54
N LEU A 77 4.76 14.16 -4.79
CA LEU A 77 3.54 13.63 -5.39
C LEU A 77 3.78 12.18 -5.85
N VAL A 78 2.95 11.25 -5.36
CA VAL A 78 3.11 9.82 -5.63
C VAL A 78 2.18 9.39 -6.75
N LEU A 79 2.73 9.05 -7.91
CA LEU A 79 1.98 8.72 -9.13
C LEU A 79 2.11 7.25 -9.52
N VAL A 80 1.04 6.66 -10.01
CA VAL A 80 1.05 5.32 -10.63
C VAL A 80 1.41 5.46 -12.11
N THR A 81 2.63 5.08 -12.48
CA THR A 81 3.14 5.20 -13.86
C THR A 81 3.02 3.91 -14.66
N GLY A 82 2.78 2.78 -14.00
CA GLY A 82 2.55 1.46 -14.59
C GLY A 82 1.55 0.62 -13.79
N CYS A 83 0.60 0.00 -14.48
CA CYS A 83 -0.32 -0.97 -13.90
C CYS A 83 -0.77 -2.01 -14.94
N THR A 84 -1.34 -3.12 -14.46
CA THR A 84 -1.92 -4.18 -15.32
C THR A 84 -3.34 -4.50 -14.88
N SER A 85 -4.29 -4.59 -15.82
CA SER A 85 -5.66 -5.07 -15.55
C SER A 85 -5.62 -6.47 -14.96
N VAL A 86 -6.33 -6.66 -13.84
CA VAL A 86 -6.62 -7.97 -13.25
C VAL A 86 -7.94 -8.49 -13.79
N GLY A 87 -8.92 -7.59 -13.95
CA GLY A 87 -10.23 -7.87 -14.51
C GLY A 87 -11.30 -6.96 -13.93
N LYS A 88 -12.52 -7.16 -14.40
CA LYS A 88 -13.70 -6.38 -14.01
C LYS A 88 -14.53 -7.11 -12.95
N ILE A 89 -14.88 -6.39 -11.90
CA ILE A 89 -15.89 -6.76 -10.89
C ILE A 89 -17.04 -5.76 -11.03
N LEU A 90 -18.26 -6.23 -11.32
CA LEU A 90 -19.40 -5.37 -11.64
C LEU A 90 -19.02 -4.33 -12.72
N ASP A 91 -19.06 -3.05 -12.37
CA ASP A 91 -18.68 -1.89 -13.18
C ASP A 91 -17.33 -1.26 -12.81
N ALA A 92 -16.55 -1.90 -11.96
CA ALA A 92 -15.21 -1.45 -11.61
C ALA A 92 -14.14 -2.36 -12.22
N GLU A 93 -13.17 -1.74 -12.89
CA GLU A 93 -11.98 -2.45 -13.36
C GLU A 93 -10.92 -2.42 -12.25
N VAL A 94 -10.34 -3.58 -11.96
CA VAL A 94 -9.32 -3.75 -10.92
C VAL A 94 -7.94 -3.84 -11.57
N TYR A 95 -7.00 -3.08 -11.03
CA TYR A 95 -5.63 -2.99 -11.53
C TYR A 95 -4.63 -3.35 -10.45
N LYS A 96 -3.55 -4.01 -10.89
CA LYS A 96 -2.35 -4.24 -10.08
C LYS A 96 -1.31 -3.18 -10.43
N ILE A 97 -0.76 -2.52 -9.41
CA ILE A 97 0.34 -1.56 -9.58
C ILE A 97 1.62 -2.31 -9.96
N THR A 98 2.32 -1.82 -10.99
CA THR A 98 3.61 -2.37 -11.43
C THR A 98 4.74 -1.34 -11.41
N ALA A 99 4.42 -0.05 -11.48
CA ALA A 99 5.39 1.03 -11.36
C ALA A 99 4.73 2.28 -10.77
N THR A 100 5.47 2.93 -9.88
CA THR A 100 5.16 4.23 -9.29
C THR A 100 6.31 5.19 -9.50
N ASP A 101 6.03 6.48 -9.45
CA ASP A 101 7.03 7.53 -9.42
C ASP A 101 6.74 8.57 -8.34
N PHE A 102 7.80 9.16 -7.81
CA PHE A 102 7.76 10.12 -6.70
C PHE A 102 8.30 11.45 -7.22
N CYS A 103 7.39 12.35 -7.58
CA CYS A 103 7.76 13.63 -8.16
C CYS A 103 7.96 14.65 -7.03
N PRO A 104 9.18 15.17 -6.81
CA PRO A 104 9.40 16.21 -5.82
C PRO A 104 8.63 17.48 -6.21
N LEU A 105 7.98 18.11 -5.23
CA LEU A 105 7.23 19.37 -5.39
C LEU A 105 8.08 20.59 -4.99
N GLN A 106 9.41 20.44 -5.03
CA GLN A 106 10.39 21.46 -4.69
C GLN A 106 11.69 21.20 -5.49
N GLU A 107 12.62 22.17 -5.50
CA GLU A 107 13.88 22.07 -6.25
C GLU A 107 14.71 20.85 -5.86
N GLU A 108 15.59 20.41 -6.76
CA GLU A 108 16.35 19.14 -6.72
C GLU A 108 16.81 18.73 -5.32
N THR A 109 15.97 17.92 -4.67
CA THR A 109 16.34 17.23 -3.44
C THR A 109 17.02 15.93 -3.80
N LYS A 110 18.15 15.65 -3.17
CA LYS A 110 18.80 14.33 -3.27
C LYS A 110 17.77 13.25 -2.97
N GLU A 111 17.64 12.25 -3.84
CA GLU A 111 16.68 11.16 -3.66
C GLU A 111 16.97 10.47 -2.31
N GLU A 112 16.01 10.59 -1.39
CA GLU A 112 16.10 10.02 -0.05
C GLU A 112 16.03 8.49 -0.13
N GLU A 113 16.88 7.80 0.64
CA GLU A 113 16.89 6.34 0.70
C GLU A 113 15.50 5.78 1.11
N ARG A 114 14.79 6.51 1.96
CA ARG A 114 13.42 6.22 2.40
C ARG A 114 12.41 6.25 1.25
N VAL A 115 12.51 7.21 0.33
CA VAL A 115 11.67 7.28 -0.88
C VAL A 115 11.94 6.09 -1.79
N THR A 116 13.23 5.75 -1.97
CA THR A 116 13.63 4.58 -2.76
C THR A 116 13.09 3.28 -2.17
N ALA A 117 13.14 3.13 -0.84
CA ALA A 117 12.60 1.97 -0.13
C ALA A 117 11.07 1.86 -0.31
N LEU A 118 10.34 2.96 -0.15
CA LEU A 118 8.90 2.99 -0.35
C LEU A 118 8.50 2.70 -1.81
N LYS A 119 9.23 3.26 -2.78
CA LYS A 119 9.04 2.97 -4.21
C LYS A 119 9.19 1.47 -4.49
N LYS A 120 10.17 0.79 -3.88
CA LYS A 120 10.33 -0.68 -3.99
C LYS A 120 9.13 -1.45 -3.42
N ILE A 121 8.53 -0.98 -2.33
CA ILE A 121 7.36 -1.62 -1.72
C ILE A 121 6.13 -1.48 -2.61
N LEU A 122 5.80 -0.27 -3.05
CA LEU A 122 4.64 -0.03 -3.92
C LEU A 122 4.74 -0.79 -5.25
N ASN A 123 5.97 -1.00 -5.74
CA ASN A 123 6.25 -1.75 -6.97
C ASN A 123 6.44 -3.26 -6.75
N SER A 124 6.16 -3.78 -5.55
CA SER A 124 6.29 -5.21 -5.23
C SER A 124 5.30 -6.12 -5.97
N GLY A 125 4.27 -5.54 -6.60
CA GLY A 125 3.16 -6.28 -7.22
C GLY A 125 2.10 -6.76 -6.22
N MET A 126 2.14 -6.26 -4.99
CA MET A 126 1.16 -6.56 -3.94
C MET A 126 0.09 -5.48 -3.80
N PHE A 127 0.19 -4.37 -4.52
CA PHE A 127 -0.74 -3.25 -4.41
C PHE A 127 -1.75 -3.22 -5.55
N TYR A 128 -3.02 -3.04 -5.20
CA TYR A 128 -4.15 -3.06 -6.14
C TYR A 128 -5.07 -1.87 -5.88
N PHE A 129 -5.68 -1.36 -6.94
CA PHE A 129 -6.73 -0.34 -6.87
C PHE A 129 -7.87 -0.70 -7.82
N SER A 130 -9.06 -0.16 -7.55
CA SER A 130 -10.20 -0.20 -8.46
C SER A 130 -10.43 1.17 -9.09
N LEU A 131 -10.85 1.17 -10.36
CA LEU A 131 -11.43 2.33 -11.02
C LEU A 131 -12.90 2.04 -11.29
N PRO A 132 -13.82 2.60 -10.49
CA PRO A 132 -15.24 2.49 -10.77
C PRO A 132 -15.59 3.27 -12.03
N ASN A 133 -16.49 2.73 -12.87
CA ASN A 133 -17.15 3.52 -13.90
C ASN A 133 -18.08 4.58 -13.26
N ALA A 134 -18.43 5.61 -14.03
CA ALA A 134 -19.39 6.62 -13.60
C ALA A 134 -20.68 5.97 -13.07
N GLY A 135 -21.02 6.26 -11.81
CA GLY A 135 -22.19 5.70 -11.11
C GLY A 135 -21.94 4.43 -10.28
N SER A 136 -20.74 3.85 -10.31
CA SER A 136 -20.37 2.73 -9.44
C SER A 136 -19.67 3.23 -8.16
N ASN A 137 -20.10 2.75 -7.00
CA ASN A 137 -19.47 3.04 -5.71
C ASN A 137 -18.58 1.89 -5.21
N PHE A 138 -18.08 1.06 -6.12
CA PHE A 138 -17.28 -0.10 -5.74
C PHE A 138 -15.95 0.33 -5.12
N ASP A 139 -15.76 -0.02 -3.85
CA ASP A 139 -14.52 0.23 -3.12
C ASP A 139 -13.82 -1.10 -2.82
N LEU A 140 -12.65 -1.31 -3.44
CA LEU A 140 -11.87 -2.53 -3.28
C LEU A 140 -11.37 -2.74 -1.83
N THR A 141 -11.28 -1.67 -1.05
CA THR A 141 -10.82 -1.72 0.34
C THR A 141 -11.86 -2.34 1.28
N VAL A 142 -13.12 -2.43 0.87
CA VAL A 142 -14.20 -3.00 1.69
C VAL A 142 -14.75 -4.30 1.10
N ARG A 143 -15.23 -5.18 1.98
CA ARG A 143 -15.91 -6.42 1.58
C ARG A 143 -17.25 -6.14 0.92
N ALA A 144 -17.74 -7.04 0.08
CA ALA A 144 -19.00 -6.92 -0.65
C ALA A 144 -20.20 -6.61 0.27
N GLN A 145 -20.24 -7.25 1.46
CA GLN A 145 -21.29 -7.04 2.46
C GLN A 145 -21.33 -5.62 3.06
N LYS A 146 -20.27 -4.82 2.89
CA LYS A 146 -20.15 -3.44 3.40
C LYS A 146 -20.10 -2.39 2.29
N GLN A 147 -20.30 -2.79 1.03
CA GLN A 147 -20.35 -1.84 -0.08
C GLN A 147 -21.55 -0.91 0.11
N GLY A 148 -21.34 0.42 0.00
CA GLY A 148 -22.40 1.41 0.16
C GLY A 148 -22.80 1.75 1.60
N ASP A 149 -22.13 1.18 2.61
CA ASP A 149 -22.30 1.59 4.00
C ASP A 149 -21.51 2.87 4.29
N ASN A 150 -22.22 4.00 4.39
CA ASN A 150 -21.64 5.32 4.67
C ASN A 150 -21.08 5.44 6.10
N HIS A 151 -21.38 4.51 7.02
CA HIS A 151 -20.87 4.56 8.39
C HIS A 151 -19.41 4.11 8.54
N TYR A 152 -18.75 3.69 7.44
CA TYR A 152 -17.36 3.25 7.46
C TYR A 152 -16.33 4.40 7.35
N GLU A 153 -16.73 5.62 7.72
CA GLU A 153 -15.86 6.81 7.71
C GLU A 153 -14.77 6.80 8.80
N SER A 154 -14.86 5.93 9.81
CA SER A 154 -13.80 5.73 10.81
C SER A 154 -12.97 4.47 10.51
N GLY A 155 -11.69 4.67 10.18
CA GLY A 155 -10.66 3.62 10.18
C GLY A 155 -10.91 2.47 9.18
N ASN A 156 -10.57 2.69 7.91
CA ASN A 156 -10.50 1.58 6.97
C ASN A 156 -9.16 0.85 7.10
N SER A 157 -9.17 -0.24 7.86
CA SER A 157 -8.00 -1.06 8.14
C SER A 157 -7.34 -1.68 6.91
N PHE A 158 -7.87 -1.53 5.69
CA PHE A 158 -7.29 -2.03 4.45
C PHE A 158 -6.94 -0.93 3.44
N PHE A 159 -7.05 0.35 3.83
CA PHE A 159 -6.76 1.50 2.98
C PHE A 159 -5.31 1.97 3.17
N TRP A 160 -4.40 1.37 2.39
CA TRP A 160 -2.95 1.47 2.62
C TRP A 160 -2.32 2.84 2.38
N ASN A 161 -2.93 3.71 1.58
CA ASN A 161 -2.42 5.04 1.30
C ASN A 161 -3.29 6.15 1.90
N GLN A 162 -4.03 5.85 2.97
CA GLN A 162 -4.91 6.82 3.62
C GLN A 162 -4.18 8.09 4.05
N LEU A 163 -2.95 7.98 4.57
CA LEU A 163 -2.16 9.15 4.98
C LEU A 163 -1.75 10.05 3.81
N LEU A 164 -1.49 9.48 2.64
CA LEU A 164 -1.14 10.27 1.46
C LEU A 164 -2.31 11.15 0.99
N HIS A 165 -3.54 10.85 1.42
CA HIS A 165 -4.73 11.66 1.13
C HIS A 165 -4.90 12.83 2.10
N VAL A 166 -4.25 12.81 3.28
CA VAL A 166 -4.42 13.83 4.32
C VAL A 166 -4.11 15.25 3.83
N PRO A 167 -3.01 15.51 3.09
CA PRO A 167 -2.74 16.85 2.57
C PRO A 167 -3.88 17.38 1.68
N PHE A 168 -4.42 16.55 0.81
CA PHE A 168 -5.54 16.92 -0.07
C PHE A 168 -6.83 17.18 0.72
N LYS A 169 -7.15 16.35 1.71
CA LYS A 169 -8.30 16.55 2.61
C LYS A 169 -8.18 17.84 3.42
N HIS A 170 -6.97 18.14 3.90
CA HIS A 170 -6.71 19.36 4.66
C HIS A 170 -7.07 20.62 3.86
N TYR A 171 -6.78 20.63 2.56
CA TYR A 171 -7.16 21.70 1.64
C TYR A 171 -8.52 21.50 0.97
N GLN A 172 -9.40 20.66 1.55
CA GLN A 172 -10.78 20.45 1.09
C GLN A 172 -10.91 19.93 -0.35
N VAL A 173 -9.86 19.30 -0.88
CA VAL A 173 -9.94 18.63 -2.19
C VAL A 173 -10.70 17.31 -2.04
N ASN A 174 -11.67 17.08 -2.92
CA ASN A 174 -12.37 15.79 -2.98
C ASN A 174 -11.42 14.68 -3.46
N CYS A 175 -10.91 13.87 -2.54
CA CYS A 175 -9.96 12.81 -2.84
C CYS A 175 -10.51 11.75 -3.80
N SER A 176 -11.82 11.48 -3.80
CA SER A 176 -12.42 10.47 -4.68
C SER A 176 -12.31 10.83 -6.17
N ASP A 177 -12.13 12.12 -6.47
CA ASP A 177 -12.01 12.61 -7.84
C ASP A 177 -10.58 12.53 -8.39
N TRP A 178 -9.58 12.57 -7.50
CA TRP A 178 -8.17 12.77 -7.86
C TRP A 178 -7.25 11.63 -7.43
N LEU A 179 -7.59 10.94 -6.34
CA LEU A 179 -6.72 9.99 -5.66
C LEU A 179 -7.30 8.59 -5.70
N LEU A 180 -6.41 7.61 -5.90
CA LEU A 180 -6.74 6.20 -5.84
C LEU A 180 -6.68 5.71 -4.39
N LYS A 181 -7.60 4.83 -4.01
CA LYS A 181 -7.46 4.00 -2.80
C LYS A 181 -6.76 2.70 -3.17
N VAL A 182 -5.73 2.32 -2.42
CA VAL A 182 -5.01 1.06 -2.63
C VAL A 182 -5.19 0.08 -1.47
N ILE A 183 -5.28 -1.20 -1.81
CA ILE A 183 -5.10 -2.32 -0.88
C ILE A 183 -3.70 -2.92 -1.07
N CYS A 184 -3.16 -3.55 -0.02
CA CYS A 184 -2.05 -4.50 -0.15
C CYS A 184 -2.60 -5.92 0.02
N GLY A 185 -2.19 -6.84 -0.86
CA GLY A 185 -2.63 -8.23 -0.84
C GLY A 185 -2.65 -8.86 -2.22
N VAL A 186 -3.72 -9.58 -2.56
CA VAL A 186 -3.85 -10.31 -3.83
C VAL A 186 -5.28 -10.24 -4.32
N VAL A 187 -5.45 -10.02 -5.62
CA VAL A 187 -6.75 -10.11 -6.30
C VAL A 187 -6.62 -11.05 -7.50
N ASP A 188 -7.47 -12.08 -7.58
CA ASP A 188 -7.65 -12.91 -8.77
C ASP A 188 -9.13 -12.90 -9.17
N ILE A 189 -9.41 -12.68 -10.46
CA ILE A 189 -10.75 -12.58 -11.02
C ILE A 189 -10.82 -13.53 -12.21
N ARG A 190 -11.78 -14.45 -12.17
CA ARG A 190 -12.03 -15.42 -13.24
C ARG A 190 -13.45 -15.31 -13.75
N THR A 191 -13.58 -15.33 -15.07
CA THR A 191 -14.90 -15.48 -15.70
C THR A 191 -15.19 -16.97 -15.78
N VAL A 192 -16.31 -17.40 -15.22
CA VAL A 192 -16.77 -18.79 -15.22
C VAL A 192 -18.14 -18.84 -15.88
N TYR A 193 -18.41 -19.88 -16.66
CA TYR A 193 -19.70 -20.07 -17.30
C TYR A 193 -20.47 -21.17 -16.57
N ALA A 194 -21.65 -20.82 -16.06
CA ALA A 194 -22.60 -21.75 -15.46
C ALA A 194 -23.76 -21.94 -16.44
N SER A 195 -23.64 -22.94 -17.31
CA SER A 195 -24.53 -23.14 -18.46
C SER A 195 -24.53 -21.91 -19.38
N HIS A 196 -25.67 -21.22 -19.50
CA HIS A 196 -25.83 -20.01 -20.32
C HIS A 196 -25.52 -18.71 -19.55
N LYS A 197 -25.27 -18.78 -18.24
CA LYS A 197 -24.98 -17.62 -17.41
C LYS A 197 -23.48 -17.38 -17.26
N LYS A 198 -23.08 -16.12 -17.27
CA LYS A 198 -21.70 -15.69 -17.10
C LYS A 198 -21.49 -15.19 -15.67
N ALA A 199 -20.70 -15.93 -14.90
CA ALA A 199 -20.32 -15.56 -13.53
C ALA A 199 -18.92 -14.95 -13.48
N LYS A 200 -18.67 -14.12 -12.47
CA LYS A 200 -17.33 -13.71 -12.02
C LYS A 200 -17.04 -14.36 -10.68
N ALA A 201 -16.07 -15.26 -10.64
CA ALA A 201 -15.51 -15.77 -9.40
C ALA A 201 -14.28 -14.94 -9.05
N CYS A 202 -14.28 -14.32 -7.88
CA CYS A 202 -13.16 -13.50 -7.41
C CYS A 202 -12.64 -14.02 -6.06
N LEU A 203 -11.32 -13.94 -5.88
CA LEU A 203 -10.65 -14.18 -4.62
C LEU A 203 -9.83 -12.95 -4.28
N ILE A 204 -10.21 -12.26 -3.21
CA ILE A 204 -9.64 -10.97 -2.80
C ILE A 204 -9.06 -11.14 -1.40
N SER A 205 -7.74 -11.05 -1.27
CA SER A 205 -7.05 -11.02 0.02
C SER A 205 -6.56 -9.60 0.28
N ARG A 206 -6.93 -9.02 1.43
CA ARG A 206 -6.52 -7.69 1.91
C ARG A 206 -5.73 -7.82 3.20
N ILE A 207 -4.53 -7.26 3.25
CA ILE A 207 -3.68 -7.19 4.44
C ILE A 207 -4.03 -5.91 5.18
N SER A 208 -4.23 -6.01 6.49
CA SER A 208 -4.55 -4.83 7.30
C SER A 208 -3.35 -3.90 7.48
N CYS A 209 -3.58 -2.59 7.49
CA CYS A 209 -2.59 -1.56 7.78
C CYS A 209 -2.42 -1.25 9.28
N GLU A 210 -3.32 -1.70 10.16
CA GLU A 210 -3.30 -1.34 11.60
C GLU A 210 -2.05 -1.85 12.34
N ARG A 211 -1.53 -3.00 11.89
CA ARG A 211 -0.28 -3.59 12.39
C ARG A 211 0.43 -4.35 11.27
N ALA A 212 0.67 -3.64 10.17
CA ALA A 212 1.41 -4.18 9.03
C ALA A 212 2.91 -4.14 9.28
N GLY A 213 3.62 -5.12 8.72
CA GLY A 213 5.06 -5.18 8.90
C GLY A 213 5.71 -6.54 8.67
N ALA A 214 7.03 -6.48 8.72
CA ALA A 214 7.99 -7.54 8.61
C ALA A 214 7.77 -8.68 9.63
N ARG A 215 7.89 -9.94 9.18
CA ARG A 215 7.63 -11.15 10.00
C ARG A 215 8.53 -11.26 11.23
N PHE A 216 9.72 -10.67 11.17
CA PHE A 216 10.68 -10.66 12.29
C PHE A 216 10.62 -9.37 13.12
N HIS A 217 9.83 -8.37 12.70
CA HIS A 217 9.70 -7.10 13.41
C HIS A 217 8.40 -7.02 14.21
N ILE A 218 7.30 -7.55 13.65
CA ILE A 218 5.98 -7.48 14.28
C ILE A 218 5.40 -8.87 14.52
N ARG A 219 5.04 -9.16 15.77
CA ARG A 219 4.24 -10.31 16.16
C ARG A 219 3.24 -9.94 17.25
N GLY A 220 2.28 -10.84 17.45
CA GLY A 220 1.25 -10.67 18.47
C GLY A 220 0.32 -9.50 18.18
N VAL A 221 -0.27 -9.00 19.26
CA VAL A 221 -1.21 -7.87 19.31
C VAL A 221 -0.52 -6.59 19.83
N ASN A 222 -1.01 -5.40 19.45
CA ASN A 222 -0.64 -4.13 20.07
C ASN A 222 -1.64 -3.71 21.16
N ASP A 223 -1.40 -2.56 21.78
CA ASP A 223 -2.25 -2.02 22.86
C ASP A 223 -3.68 -1.68 22.41
N ASP A 224 -3.87 -1.39 21.12
CA ASP A 224 -5.19 -1.15 20.51
C ASP A 224 -5.94 -2.45 20.15
N GLY A 225 -5.34 -3.63 20.35
CA GLY A 225 -5.97 -4.92 20.02
C GLY A 225 -5.77 -5.40 18.57
N HIS A 226 -4.98 -4.69 17.76
CA HIS A 226 -4.67 -5.07 16.38
C HIS A 226 -3.59 -6.15 16.33
N VAL A 227 -3.90 -7.28 15.71
CA VAL A 227 -2.94 -8.37 15.51
C VAL A 227 -2.10 -8.14 14.26
N SER A 228 -0.81 -8.45 14.36
CA SER A 228 0.12 -8.43 13.22
C SER A 228 -0.29 -9.42 12.13
N ASN A 229 0.06 -9.10 10.88
CA ASN A 229 -0.24 -9.93 9.70
C ASN A 229 -1.73 -10.30 9.57
N PHE A 230 -2.64 -9.43 10.01
CA PHE A 230 -4.08 -9.64 9.83
C PHE A 230 -4.44 -9.54 8.34
N VAL A 231 -5.16 -10.54 7.85
CA VAL A 231 -5.59 -10.68 6.46
C VAL A 231 -7.05 -11.10 6.44
N GLU A 232 -7.84 -10.38 5.66
CA GLU A 232 -9.15 -10.83 5.21
C GLU A 232 -9.00 -11.45 3.82
N THR A 233 -9.54 -12.66 3.63
CA THR A 233 -9.68 -13.29 2.32
C THR A 233 -11.15 -13.49 2.02
N GLU A 234 -11.63 -12.79 1.01
CA GLU A 234 -13.01 -12.81 0.55
C GLU A 234 -13.12 -13.56 -0.76
N GLN A 235 -13.93 -14.62 -0.76
CA GLN A 235 -14.37 -15.30 -1.95
C GLN A 235 -15.72 -14.73 -2.37
N THR A 236 -15.79 -14.18 -3.59
CA THR A 236 -17.03 -13.63 -4.13
C THR A 236 -17.42 -14.30 -5.44
N ILE A 237 -18.72 -14.45 -5.65
CA ILE A 237 -19.32 -14.86 -6.92
C ILE A 237 -20.34 -13.81 -7.29
N TYR A 238 -20.16 -13.19 -8.46
CA TYR A 238 -21.14 -12.29 -9.08
C TYR A 238 -21.79 -13.03 -10.25
N LEU A 239 -23.11 -13.13 -10.24
CA LEU A 239 -23.89 -13.83 -11.26
C LEU A 239 -25.13 -12.99 -11.57
N ASP A 240 -25.18 -12.40 -12.76
CA ASP A 240 -26.22 -11.44 -13.11
C ASP A 240 -26.29 -10.32 -12.03
N ASP A 241 -27.41 -10.18 -11.32
CA ASP A 241 -27.59 -9.21 -10.21
C ASP A 241 -27.30 -9.81 -8.83
N ASP A 242 -27.07 -11.12 -8.74
CA ASP A 242 -26.82 -11.81 -7.48
C ASP A 242 -25.33 -11.75 -7.09
N VAL A 243 -25.09 -11.52 -5.80
CA VAL A 243 -23.75 -11.52 -5.21
C VAL A 243 -23.70 -12.44 -4.00
N SER A 244 -22.81 -13.43 -4.05
CA SER A 244 -22.45 -14.25 -2.89
C SER A 244 -21.05 -13.85 -2.42
N SER A 245 -20.90 -13.56 -1.13
CA SER A 245 -19.62 -13.21 -0.50
C SER A 245 -19.40 -14.04 0.76
N PHE A 246 -18.21 -14.63 0.88
CA PHE A 246 -17.75 -15.36 2.04
C PHE A 246 -16.36 -14.90 2.45
N VAL A 247 -16.20 -14.49 3.71
CA VAL A 247 -14.95 -13.93 4.25
C VAL A 247 -14.33 -14.90 5.24
N GLN A 248 -13.03 -15.13 5.09
CA GLN A 248 -12.18 -15.83 6.04
C GLN A 248 -11.10 -14.88 6.55
N ILE A 249 -10.82 -14.92 7.86
CA ILE A 249 -9.78 -14.08 8.48
C ILE A 249 -8.59 -14.94 8.93
N ARG A 250 -7.41 -14.34 8.92
CA ARG A 250 -6.18 -14.93 9.46
C ARG A 250 -5.32 -13.82 10.04
N GLY A 251 -4.68 -14.07 11.17
CA GLY A 251 -3.73 -13.12 11.76
C GLY A 251 -2.80 -13.82 12.74
N SER A 252 -1.89 -13.06 13.36
CA SER A 252 -1.18 -13.53 14.55
C SER A 252 -2.16 -13.86 15.69
N VAL A 253 -1.73 -14.77 16.56
CA VAL A 253 -2.46 -15.07 17.80
C VAL A 253 -2.56 -13.77 18.61
N PRO A 254 -3.74 -13.42 19.16
CA PRO A 254 -3.97 -12.17 19.89
C PRO A 254 -3.38 -12.25 21.31
N LEU A 255 -2.06 -12.39 21.38
CA LEU A 255 -1.27 -12.34 22.59
C LEU A 255 -0.21 -11.28 22.40
N PHE A 256 0.15 -10.57 23.47
CA PHE A 256 1.38 -9.79 23.49
C PHE A 256 2.52 -10.78 23.33
N TRP A 257 3.09 -10.84 22.13
CA TRP A 257 4.09 -11.83 21.76
C TRP A 257 5.19 -11.15 20.98
N GLU A 258 6.38 -11.15 21.56
CA GLU A 258 7.62 -10.83 20.88
C GLU A 258 8.37 -12.13 20.62
N GLN A 259 9.07 -12.25 19.49
CA GLN A 259 9.97 -13.37 19.30
C GLN A 259 11.36 -12.97 19.82
N PRO A 260 11.82 -13.48 20.98
CA PRO A 260 13.12 -13.12 21.56
C PRO A 260 14.32 -13.71 20.79
N GLY A 261 14.12 -14.28 19.60
CA GLY A 261 15.11 -15.12 18.91
C GLY A 261 16.47 -14.44 18.67
N LEU A 262 16.48 -13.14 18.35
CA LEU A 262 17.71 -12.34 18.25
C LEU A 262 18.07 -11.62 19.56
N GLN A 263 17.11 -11.38 20.45
CA GLN A 263 17.38 -10.80 21.77
C GLN A 263 18.20 -11.76 22.63
N ILE A 264 17.91 -13.06 22.57
CA ILE A 264 18.69 -14.11 23.25
C ILE A 264 20.13 -14.13 22.73
N LEU A 265 20.34 -13.91 21.42
CA LEU A 265 21.68 -13.85 20.85
C LEU A 265 22.51 -12.71 21.47
N LEU A 266 21.92 -11.53 21.67
CA LEU A 266 22.62 -10.41 22.30
C LEU A 266 23.05 -10.76 23.73
N ALA A 267 22.14 -11.34 24.53
CA ALA A 267 22.46 -11.80 25.89
C ALA A 267 23.55 -12.91 25.90
N GLN A 268 23.53 -13.81 24.92
CA GLN A 268 24.56 -14.84 24.77
C GLN A 268 25.92 -14.24 24.45
N LEU A 269 25.99 -13.31 23.50
CA LEU A 269 27.24 -12.63 23.15
C LEU A 269 27.78 -11.82 24.32
N GLU A 270 26.90 -11.14 25.07
CA GLU A 270 27.26 -10.40 26.28
C GLU A 270 27.86 -11.32 27.35
N SER A 271 27.22 -12.48 27.60
CA SER A 271 27.73 -13.48 28.55
C SER A 271 29.10 -14.04 28.18
N LEU A 272 29.44 -14.02 26.88
CA LEU A 272 30.73 -14.45 26.35
C LEU A 272 31.76 -13.30 26.27
N GLY A 273 31.40 -12.10 26.70
CA GLY A 273 32.24 -10.90 26.60
C GLY A 273 32.43 -10.39 25.17
N LEU A 274 31.56 -10.80 24.23
CA LEU A 274 31.65 -10.47 22.81
C LEU A 274 30.79 -9.23 22.46
N ASN A 275 31.21 -8.07 22.95
CA ASN A 275 30.40 -6.83 22.91
C ASN A 275 30.75 -5.88 21.75
N SER A 276 31.65 -6.29 20.86
CA SER A 276 32.02 -5.45 19.71
C SER A 276 30.89 -5.43 18.68
N LYS A 277 30.53 -4.23 18.20
CA LYS A 277 29.48 -4.01 17.19
C LYS A 277 29.66 -4.89 15.94
N SER A 278 30.90 -5.00 15.44
CA SER A 278 31.21 -5.81 14.25
C SER A 278 31.06 -7.31 14.48
N ILE A 279 31.23 -7.79 15.72
CA ILE A 279 31.00 -9.19 16.08
C ILE A 279 29.50 -9.45 16.16
N ILE A 280 28.76 -8.58 16.85
CA ILE A 280 27.30 -8.68 16.97
C ILE A 280 26.64 -8.73 15.59
N GLU A 281 27.02 -7.83 14.68
CA GLU A 281 26.48 -7.79 13.30
C GLU A 281 26.69 -9.12 12.55
N ARG A 282 27.90 -9.70 12.60
CA ARG A 282 28.20 -10.99 11.95
C ARG A 282 27.37 -12.14 12.52
N PHE A 283 27.22 -12.19 13.84
CA PHE A 283 26.40 -13.22 14.49
C PHE A 283 24.93 -13.05 14.17
N VAL A 284 24.41 -11.82 14.17
CA VAL A 284 23.03 -11.51 13.79
C VAL A 284 22.74 -11.94 12.36
N GLU A 285 23.64 -11.65 11.41
CA GLU A 285 23.51 -12.10 10.01
C GLU A 285 23.45 -13.62 9.91
N SER A 286 24.35 -14.33 10.60
CA SER A 286 24.39 -15.79 10.60
C SER A 286 23.11 -16.40 11.19
N TYR A 287 22.69 -15.94 12.37
CA TYR A 287 21.50 -16.46 13.04
C TYR A 287 20.21 -16.15 12.28
N LYS A 288 20.10 -15.02 11.57
CA LYS A 288 18.96 -14.74 10.68
C LYS A 288 18.81 -15.80 9.59
N VAL A 289 19.92 -16.20 8.97
CA VAL A 289 19.94 -17.28 7.96
C VAL A 289 19.53 -18.62 8.61
N MET A 290 20.10 -18.94 9.77
CA MET A 290 19.79 -20.18 10.50
C MET A 290 18.31 -20.27 10.89
N TRP A 291 17.73 -19.20 11.44
CA TRP A 291 16.31 -19.16 11.82
C TRP A 291 15.38 -19.32 10.62
N THR A 292 15.76 -18.76 9.47
CA THR A 292 15.02 -18.94 8.22
C THR A 292 15.05 -20.38 7.75
N LEU A 293 16.24 -20.99 7.70
CA LEU A 293 16.41 -22.37 7.28
C LEU A 293 15.68 -23.33 8.22
N ASN A 294 15.75 -23.07 9.52
CA ASN A 294 15.01 -23.80 10.53
C ASN A 294 13.49 -23.72 10.29
N GLY A 295 12.96 -22.50 10.11
CA GLY A 295 11.55 -22.29 9.79
C GLY A 295 11.12 -22.99 8.50
N HIS A 296 11.95 -22.94 7.45
CA HIS A 296 11.71 -23.64 6.19
C HIS A 296 11.64 -25.16 6.39
N ASN A 297 12.64 -25.75 7.06
CA ASN A 297 12.70 -27.19 7.30
C ASN A 297 11.53 -27.68 8.17
N LEU A 298 11.19 -26.98 9.24
CA LEU A 298 10.04 -27.31 10.09
C LEU A 298 8.72 -27.19 9.33
N SER A 299 8.58 -26.19 8.45
CA SER A 299 7.36 -26.03 7.65
C SER A 299 7.11 -27.20 6.69
N ARG A 300 8.15 -27.93 6.25
CA ARG A 300 8.02 -29.09 5.36
C ARG A 300 7.27 -30.26 6.01
N VAL A 301 7.33 -30.36 7.33
CA VAL A 301 6.59 -31.38 8.09
C VAL A 301 5.09 -31.11 8.05
N PHE A 302 4.68 -29.84 8.12
CA PHE A 302 3.28 -29.43 8.17
C PHE A 302 2.66 -29.16 6.80
N THR A 303 3.46 -28.73 5.82
CA THR A 303 3.00 -28.47 4.45
C THR A 303 2.98 -29.74 3.59
N GLY A 304 3.64 -30.82 4.07
CA GLY A 304 3.97 -32.00 3.28
C GLY A 304 4.88 -31.65 2.11
N SER A 305 5.76 -32.54 1.66
CA SER A 305 6.53 -32.32 0.41
C SER A 305 5.66 -32.36 -0.87
N ARG A 306 4.33 -32.19 -0.74
CA ARG A 306 3.30 -32.23 -1.78
C ARG A 306 2.16 -31.26 -1.46
N ALA A 307 2.44 -29.96 -1.44
CA ALA A 307 1.39 -28.97 -1.65
C ALA A 307 1.00 -28.95 -3.15
N LEU A 308 0.05 -29.82 -3.52
CA LEU A 308 -0.82 -29.77 -4.70
C LEU A 308 -0.17 -29.92 -6.10
N GLU A 309 0.14 -31.16 -6.48
CA GLU A 309 -0.06 -31.60 -7.87
C GLU A 309 -1.56 -31.60 -8.18
N GLY A 310 -2.09 -30.43 -8.56
CA GLY A 310 -3.28 -30.36 -9.41
C GLY A 310 -2.84 -30.72 -10.83
N LYS A 311 -3.21 -31.92 -11.31
CA LYS A 311 -2.90 -32.43 -12.64
C LYS A 311 -3.27 -31.42 -13.75
N HIS A 312 -2.31 -30.68 -14.29
CA HIS A 312 -2.30 -30.28 -15.71
C HIS A 312 -0.87 -29.98 -16.18
N LYS A 313 -0.50 -30.59 -17.30
CA LYS A 313 0.81 -30.51 -17.96
C LYS A 313 1.16 -29.06 -18.39
N VAL A 314 1.79 -28.25 -17.54
CA VAL A 314 2.58 -27.08 -17.99
C VAL A 314 3.74 -26.80 -17.01
N GLY A 315 4.98 -27.07 -17.45
CA GLY A 315 6.16 -26.29 -17.06
C GLY A 315 6.90 -26.67 -15.77
N LYS A 316 7.71 -27.73 -15.83
CA LYS A 316 8.68 -28.17 -14.79
C LYS A 316 9.79 -27.16 -14.43
N LEU A 317 9.76 -25.93 -14.94
CA LEU A 317 10.80 -24.92 -14.69
C LEU A 317 10.33 -23.73 -13.83
N LYS A 318 9.04 -23.67 -13.46
CA LYS A 318 8.43 -22.48 -12.85
C LYS A 318 8.37 -22.51 -11.32
N ASP A 319 8.49 -23.68 -10.70
CA ASP A 319 8.30 -23.84 -9.25
C ASP A 319 9.58 -23.66 -8.43
N GLY A 320 10.76 -23.83 -9.04
CA GLY A 320 12.05 -23.46 -8.42
C GLY A 320 12.14 -21.96 -8.14
N ALA A 321 11.63 -21.12 -9.05
CA ALA A 321 11.67 -19.66 -8.91
C ALA A 321 10.75 -19.14 -7.79
N ARG A 322 9.59 -19.76 -7.54
CA ARG A 322 8.63 -19.29 -6.52
C ARG A 322 9.06 -19.59 -5.09
N SER A 323 9.73 -20.72 -4.85
CA SER A 323 10.27 -21.05 -3.52
C SER A 323 11.55 -20.26 -3.23
N VAL A 324 12.37 -20.00 -4.25
CA VAL A 324 13.57 -19.15 -4.14
C VAL A 324 13.19 -17.67 -3.96
N SER A 325 12.09 -17.19 -4.58
CA SER A 325 11.53 -15.85 -4.29
C SER A 325 11.05 -15.69 -2.85
N ARG A 326 10.49 -16.73 -2.20
CA ARG A 326 10.13 -16.65 -0.77
C ARG A 326 11.34 -16.58 0.16
N THR A 327 12.47 -17.16 -0.23
CA THR A 327 13.67 -17.23 0.64
C THR A 327 14.62 -16.05 0.43
N ILE A 328 14.79 -15.56 -0.81
CA ILE A 328 15.76 -14.50 -1.12
C ILE A 328 15.19 -13.08 -0.86
N GLN A 329 13.87 -12.87 -0.93
CA GLN A 329 13.25 -11.56 -0.62
C GLN A 329 12.88 -11.35 0.85
N SER A 330 12.95 -12.38 1.70
CA SER A 330 12.44 -12.33 3.08
C SER A 330 13.41 -11.74 4.11
N ASN A 331 14.73 -11.73 3.84
CA ASN A 331 15.69 -11.58 4.95
C ASN A 331 16.64 -10.39 4.85
N PHE A 332 16.91 -9.87 3.66
CA PHE A 332 17.94 -8.83 3.48
C PHE A 332 17.42 -7.38 3.53
N PHE A 333 16.12 -7.18 3.70
CA PHE A 333 15.52 -5.86 3.70
C PHE A 333 14.41 -5.70 4.74
N ASP A 334 14.35 -6.54 5.77
CA ASP A 334 13.18 -6.56 6.67
C ASP A 334 13.07 -5.24 7.46
N ALA A 335 14.19 -4.65 7.90
CA ALA A 335 14.20 -3.34 8.57
C ALA A 335 13.87 -2.18 7.63
N VAL A 336 14.57 -2.05 6.50
CA VAL A 336 14.30 -1.00 5.50
C VAL A 336 12.87 -1.11 4.94
N LYS A 337 12.34 -2.33 4.80
CA LYS A 337 10.94 -2.55 4.42
C LYS A 337 9.99 -2.14 5.54
N GLN A 338 10.31 -2.48 6.78
CA GLN A 338 9.51 -2.09 7.93
C GLN A 338 9.43 -0.55 8.02
N GLU A 339 10.56 0.14 7.96
CA GLU A 339 10.63 1.60 7.97
C GLU A 339 9.82 2.22 6.82
N ALA A 340 9.88 1.63 5.63
CA ALA A 340 9.09 2.12 4.50
C ALA A 340 7.59 1.81 4.63
N ILE A 341 7.19 0.69 5.26
CA ILE A 341 5.78 0.42 5.61
C ILE A 341 5.30 1.43 6.65
N GLU A 342 6.08 1.64 7.71
CA GLU A 342 5.78 2.61 8.75
C GLU A 342 5.68 4.02 8.18
N LEU A 343 6.58 4.40 7.28
CA LEU A 343 6.51 5.68 6.60
C LEU A 343 5.22 5.86 5.78
N LEU A 344 4.76 4.81 5.08
CA LEU A 344 3.51 4.87 4.32
C LEU A 344 2.27 4.97 5.22
N LEU A 345 2.29 4.27 6.35
CA LEU A 345 1.12 4.07 7.21
C LEU A 345 1.01 5.06 8.37
N MET A 346 2.15 5.58 8.82
CA MET A 346 2.27 6.51 9.95
C MET A 346 2.86 7.86 9.55
N GLY A 347 3.42 7.99 8.34
CA GLY A 347 4.11 9.20 7.90
C GLY A 347 5.47 9.38 8.60
N ASP A 348 6.14 10.49 8.34
CA ASP A 348 7.46 10.79 8.92
C ASP A 348 7.40 11.36 10.36
N PHE A 349 6.30 11.08 11.08
CA PHE A 349 6.06 11.57 12.43
C PHE A 349 6.81 10.75 13.51
N PHE A 350 7.42 9.63 13.14
CA PHE A 350 8.07 8.71 14.06
C PHE A 350 9.49 9.11 14.51
N SER A 351 9.93 10.35 14.24
CA SER A 351 11.14 10.89 14.88
C SER A 351 10.87 11.77 16.11
N GLU A 352 9.66 12.27 16.34
CA GLU A 352 9.36 13.18 17.47
C GLU A 352 7.88 13.12 17.90
N GLU A 353 7.62 12.60 19.10
CA GLU A 353 6.59 12.99 20.11
C GLU A 353 5.16 13.43 19.68
N TYR A 354 4.67 13.10 18.48
CA TYR A 354 3.37 13.57 17.99
C TYR A 354 2.47 12.49 17.34
N ALA A 355 2.82 11.21 17.48
CA ALA A 355 2.00 10.09 16.98
C ALA A 355 0.52 10.18 17.45
N ASP A 356 0.29 10.68 18.66
CA ASP A 356 -1.06 10.85 19.22
C ASP A 356 -1.89 11.91 18.49
N LYS A 357 -1.28 13.00 17.99
CA LYS A 357 -2.03 14.08 17.31
C LYS A 357 -2.47 13.70 15.89
N GLY A 358 -1.68 12.87 15.19
CA GLY A 358 -2.05 12.34 13.86
C GLY A 358 -3.21 11.36 13.95
N LYS A 359 -3.21 10.50 14.99
CA LYS A 359 -4.32 9.59 15.30
C LYS A 359 -5.57 10.36 15.72
N MET A 360 -5.44 11.39 16.56
CA MET A 360 -6.55 12.27 16.93
C MET A 360 -7.17 13.00 15.73
N LEU A 361 -6.39 13.41 14.72
CA LEU A 361 -6.93 14.04 13.50
C LEU A 361 -7.71 13.05 12.61
N MET A 362 -7.36 11.76 12.64
CA MET A 362 -8.14 10.70 11.99
C MET A 362 -9.44 10.40 12.75
N ASP A 363 -9.41 10.51 14.08
CA ASP A 363 -10.58 10.24 14.94
C ASP A 363 -11.52 11.45 15.08
N HIS A 364 -11.03 12.69 14.90
CA HIS A 364 -11.81 13.90 15.18
C HIS A 364 -12.97 14.19 14.22
N THR A 365 -13.17 13.43 13.15
CA THR A 365 -14.40 13.54 12.36
C THR A 365 -15.59 12.85 13.05
N ALA A 366 -15.36 12.01 14.06
CA ALA A 366 -16.42 11.34 14.83
C ALA A 366 -17.04 12.20 15.95
N LEU A 367 -16.49 13.39 16.26
CA LEU A 367 -16.94 14.23 17.39
C LEU A 367 -17.64 15.53 16.97
N LEU A 368 -17.95 15.72 15.69
CA LEU A 368 -18.78 16.84 15.21
C LEU A 368 -19.99 16.34 14.42
N GLY A 369 -20.83 15.54 15.08
CA GLY A 369 -22.25 15.48 14.74
C GLY A 369 -23.01 16.53 15.56
N PRO A 370 -23.86 17.38 14.96
CA PRO A 370 -24.88 18.09 15.74
C PRO A 370 -25.89 17.05 16.26
N GLY A 371 -26.41 17.29 17.47
CA GLY A 371 -27.21 16.34 18.26
C GLY A 371 -28.59 15.98 17.71
#